data_AF-A0A9E5M460-F1
#
_entry.id   AF-A0A9E5M460-F1
#
_cell.length_a   1.000
_cell.length_b   1.000
_cell.length_c   1.000
_cell.angle_alpha   90.00
_cell.angle_beta   90.00
_cell.angle_gamma   90.00
#
_symmetry.space_group_name_H-M   'P 1'
#
loop_
_entity.id
_entity.type
_entity.pdbx_description
1 polymer ?
#
loop_
_entity_poly.entity_id
_entity_poly.type
_entity_poly.pdbx_seq_one_letter_code
_entity_poly.pdbx_strand_id
1 'polypeptide(L)'
;MKINILYEDTHIIAIDKPSGLVIHSDGKTVEPLLTDWVLKHYPKTKGVGEPITMTDGTVIDRPGIVHRLDRETSGVMLIAKTAKGHAFLKEQFQNRTMEKKYLAFVHGELKDQYGIINRPMG
;
A
#
# COMPACT_ATOMS: atom_id res chain seq x y z
N MET A 1 0.50 16.06 7.09
CA MET A 1 -0.34 14.89 7.37
C MET A 1 0.27 14.10 8.51
N LYS A 2 -0.55 13.72 9.51
CA LYS A 2 -0.13 12.83 10.60
C LYS A 2 -0.63 11.43 10.25
N ILE A 3 0.28 10.46 10.21
CA ILE A 3 0.00 9.05 9.97
C ILE A 3 0.52 8.29 11.18
N ASN A 4 -0.30 7.41 11.76
CA ASN A 4 0.12 6.62 12.91
C ASN A 4 1.01 5.46 12.44
N ILE A 5 2.13 5.26 13.11
CA ILE A 5 3.01 4.10 12.91
C ILE A 5 2.54 3.01 13.85
N LEU A 6 2.13 1.88 13.29
CA LEU A 6 1.66 0.71 14.04
C LEU A 6 2.82 -0.21 14.41
N TYR A 7 3.83 -0.29 13.53
CA TYR A 7 5.03 -1.09 13.72
C TYR A 7 6.17 -0.53 12.87
N GLU A 8 7.39 -0.62 13.38
CA GLU A 8 8.59 -0.25 12.63
C GLU A 8 9.79 -1.09 13.08
N ASP A 9 10.53 -1.61 12.11
CA ASP A 9 11.84 -2.21 12.32
C ASP A 9 12.88 -1.67 11.34
N THR A 10 14.04 -2.32 11.25
CA THR A 10 15.12 -1.92 10.34
C THR A 10 14.73 -1.98 8.87
N HIS A 11 13.87 -2.92 8.48
CA HIS A 11 13.55 -3.26 7.10
C HIS A 11 12.17 -2.80 6.64
N ILE A 12 11.18 -2.72 7.52
CA ILE A 12 9.78 -2.42 7.18
C ILE A 12 9.12 -1.48 8.19
N ILE A 13 8.05 -0.83 7.74
CA ILE A 13 7.14 0.01 8.55
C ILE A 13 5.72 -0.40 8.21
N ALA A 14 4.88 -0.55 9.23
CA ALA A 14 3.44 -0.64 9.11
C ALA A 14 2.81 0.65 9.61
N ILE A 15 2.01 1.29 8.76
CA ILE A 15 1.24 2.48 9.12
C ILE A 15 -0.25 2.20 9.13
N ASP A 16 -0.98 3.04 9.85
CA ASP A 16 -2.43 3.17 9.72
C ASP A 16 -2.75 4.23 8.66
N LYS A 17 -3.05 3.78 7.43
CA LYS A 17 -3.42 4.68 6.32
C LYS A 17 -4.81 5.24 6.58
N PRO A 18 -5.00 6.58 6.63
CA PRO A 18 -6.34 7.14 6.70
C PRO A 18 -7.11 6.94 5.37
N SER A 19 -8.43 6.98 5.45
CA SER A 19 -9.28 7.10 4.26
C SER A 19 -9.04 8.45 3.56
N GLY A 20 -9.27 8.51 2.25
CA GLY A 20 -9.03 9.67 1.40
C GLY A 20 -7.58 9.83 0.94
N LEU A 21 -6.61 9.09 1.51
CA LEU A 21 -5.21 9.20 1.13
C LEU A 21 -4.87 8.38 -0.11
N VAL A 22 -4.42 9.06 -1.17
CA VAL A 22 -3.89 8.46 -2.39
C VAL A 22 -2.46 7.95 -2.17
N ILE A 23 -2.14 6.78 -2.73
CA ILE A 23 -0.84 6.14 -2.52
C ILE A 23 0.22 6.68 -3.48
N HIS A 24 -0.05 6.67 -4.78
CA HIS A 24 0.83 7.16 -5.85
C HIS A 24 0.13 8.19 -6.70
N SER A 25 0.89 9.12 -7.30
CA SER A 25 0.35 10.07 -8.26
C SER A 25 -0.27 9.34 -9.46
N ASP A 26 -1.40 9.85 -9.93
CA ASP A 26 -2.00 9.53 -11.22
C ASP A 26 -1.61 10.55 -12.31
N GLY A 27 -0.62 11.41 -12.02
CA GLY A 27 -0.17 12.49 -12.91
C GLY A 27 -1.10 13.70 -12.97
N LYS A 28 -2.27 13.66 -12.30
CA LYS A 28 -3.28 14.73 -12.32
C LYS A 28 -3.60 15.26 -10.92
N THR A 29 -3.36 14.46 -9.89
CA THR A 29 -3.69 14.75 -8.51
C THR A 29 -2.62 15.64 -7.85
N VAL A 30 -3.05 16.77 -7.28
CA VAL A 30 -2.22 17.71 -6.50
C VAL A 30 -2.32 17.44 -4.99
N GLU A 31 -3.09 16.41 -4.61
CA GLU A 31 -3.33 16.04 -3.22
C GLU A 31 -2.10 15.38 -2.56
N PRO A 32 -1.97 15.43 -1.23
CA PRO A 32 -0.86 14.79 -0.53
C PRO A 32 -0.83 13.27 -0.78
N LEU A 33 0.30 12.77 -1.26
CA LEU A 33 0.49 11.34 -1.53
C LEU A 33 1.14 10.64 -0.34
N LEU A 34 0.83 9.36 -0.17
CA LEU A 34 1.55 8.53 0.79
C LEU A 34 3.04 8.45 0.46
N THR A 35 3.42 8.36 -0.83
CA THR A 35 4.83 8.34 -1.24
C THR A 35 5.59 9.59 -0.83
N ASP A 36 4.95 10.76 -0.85
CA ASP A 36 5.58 12.02 -0.42
C ASP A 36 5.80 12.01 1.08
N TRP A 37 4.83 11.50 1.84
CA TRP A 37 4.97 11.30 3.28
C TRP A 37 6.12 10.34 3.59
N VAL A 38 6.22 9.23 2.85
CA VAL A 38 7.30 8.24 3.02
C VAL A 38 8.67 8.86 2.73
N LEU A 39 8.85 9.57 1.61
CA LEU A 39 10.13 10.20 1.27
C LEU A 39 10.52 11.29 2.28
N LYS A 40 9.54 12.03 2.79
CA LYS A 40 9.77 13.08 3.78
C LYS A 40 10.26 12.51 5.12
N HIS A 41 9.66 11.42 5.61
CA HIS A 41 9.99 10.85 6.92
C HIS A 41 11.11 9.80 6.85
N TYR A 42 11.24 9.13 5.70
CA TYR A 42 12.21 8.06 5.46
C TYR A 42 12.95 8.29 4.15
N PRO A 43 13.78 9.34 4.02
CA PRO A 43 14.45 9.68 2.77
C PRO A 43 15.35 8.56 2.20
N LYS A 44 15.80 7.63 3.06
CA LYS A 44 16.57 6.44 2.66
C LYS A 44 15.77 5.40 1.86
N THR A 45 14.44 5.52 1.78
CA THR A 45 13.61 4.67 0.92
C THR A 45 13.65 5.12 -0.54
N LYS A 46 14.26 6.27 -0.86
CA LYS A 46 14.50 6.67 -2.24
C LYS A 46 15.35 5.60 -2.94
N GLY A 47 14.88 5.10 -4.08
CA GLY A 47 15.52 4.00 -4.80
C GLY A 47 15.25 2.61 -4.22
N VAL A 48 14.45 2.49 -3.15
CA VAL A 48 13.91 1.21 -2.69
C VAL A 48 12.63 0.94 -3.44
N GLY A 49 12.55 -0.19 -4.13
CA GLY A 49 11.38 -0.63 -4.88
C GLY A 49 11.54 -0.50 -6.38
N GLU A 50 10.45 -0.72 -7.10
CA GLU A 50 10.45 -0.77 -8.57
C GLU A 50 9.75 0.48 -9.14
N PRO A 51 10.50 1.38 -9.81
CA PRO A 51 9.88 2.51 -10.47
C PRO A 51 9.01 2.03 -11.64
N ILE A 52 7.98 2.82 -11.96
CA ILE A 52 7.11 2.56 -13.11
C ILE A 52 7.41 3.60 -14.17
N THR A 53 7.69 3.14 -15.39
CA THR A 53 7.77 4.02 -16.56
C THR A 53 6.39 4.11 -17.20
N MET A 54 5.87 5.34 -17.28
CA MET A 54 4.60 5.65 -17.95
C MET A 54 4.77 5.59 -19.48
N THR A 55 3.65 5.53 -20.19
CA THR A 55 3.61 5.49 -21.66
C THR A 55 4.23 6.71 -22.33
N ASP A 56 4.27 7.85 -21.64
CA ASP A 56 4.92 9.09 -22.10
C ASP A 56 6.42 9.17 -21.75
N GLY A 57 6.99 8.10 -21.16
CA GLY A 57 8.39 8.04 -20.73
C GLY A 57 8.65 8.58 -19.32
N THR A 58 7.63 9.10 -18.63
CA THR A 58 7.79 9.60 -17.26
C THR A 58 8.08 8.45 -16.29
N VAL A 59 9.15 8.56 -15.50
CA VAL A 59 9.50 7.58 -14.47
C VAL A 59 8.92 8.00 -13.14
N ILE A 60 8.08 7.16 -12.55
CA ILE A 60 7.48 7.36 -11.23
C ILE A 60 8.17 6.46 -10.21
N ASP A 61 8.88 7.07 -9.27
CA ASP A 61 9.48 6.39 -8.14
C ASP A 61 8.39 5.85 -7.18
N ARG A 62 8.61 4.62 -6.68
CA ARG A 62 7.71 3.94 -5.74
C ARG A 62 8.45 3.54 -4.45
N PRO A 63 8.87 4.51 -3.64
CA PRO A 63 9.73 4.30 -2.48
C PRO A 63 9.12 3.32 -1.48
N GLY A 64 9.63 2.10 -1.48
CA GLY A 64 9.22 1.05 -0.56
C GLY A 64 7.81 0.49 -0.76
N ILE A 65 7.12 0.82 -1.85
CA ILE A 65 5.71 0.42 -2.04
C ILE A 65 5.61 -0.91 -2.78
N VAL A 66 5.07 -1.93 -2.10
CA VAL A 66 4.89 -3.31 -2.63
C VAL A 66 3.43 -3.70 -2.87
N HIS A 67 2.49 -2.96 -2.30
CA HIS A 67 1.05 -3.16 -2.46
C HIS A 67 0.32 -1.83 -2.39
N ARG A 68 -1.02 -1.84 -2.46
CA ARG A 68 -1.82 -0.62 -2.30
C ARG A 68 -3.16 -0.94 -1.65
N LEU A 69 -3.69 0.05 -0.92
CA LEU A 69 -5.10 0.18 -0.56
C LEU A 69 -5.74 1.23 -1.48
N ASP A 70 -7.04 1.12 -1.71
CA ASP A 70 -7.78 2.15 -2.46
C ASP A 70 -7.84 3.46 -1.66
N ARG A 71 -8.16 4.57 -2.35
CA ARG A 71 -8.17 5.91 -1.75
C ARG A 71 -9.04 5.95 -0.49
N GLU A 72 -10.27 5.44 -0.60
CA GLU A 72 -11.26 5.43 0.49
C GLU A 72 -11.09 4.26 1.47
N THR A 73 -10.12 3.37 1.24
CA THR A 73 -9.81 2.27 2.16
C THR A 73 -8.81 2.75 3.20
N SER A 74 -9.16 2.58 4.47
CA SER A 74 -8.25 2.80 5.61
C SER A 74 -7.64 1.50 6.10
N GLY A 75 -6.59 1.61 6.93
CA GLY A 75 -6.01 0.49 7.66
C GLY A 75 -4.54 0.24 7.34
N VAL A 76 -4.09 -0.98 7.63
CA VAL A 76 -2.67 -1.32 7.68
C VAL A 76 -2.03 -1.28 6.29
N MET A 77 -1.00 -0.43 6.14
CA MET A 77 -0.18 -0.35 4.95
C MET A 77 1.27 -0.64 5.29
N LEU A 78 1.81 -1.73 4.73
CA LEU A 78 3.24 -2.07 4.83
C LEU A 78 4.08 -1.32 3.79
N ILE A 79 5.21 -0.74 4.23
CA ILE A 79 6.19 -0.02 3.41
C ILE A 79 7.59 -0.57 3.72
N ALA A 80 8.38 -0.84 2.69
CA ALA A 80 9.76 -1.30 2.82
C ALA A 80 10.74 -0.13 2.99
N LYS A 81 11.60 -0.21 4.01
CA LYS A 81 12.67 0.77 4.28
C LYS A 81 13.97 0.48 3.53
N THR A 82 14.14 -0.77 3.10
CA THR A 82 15.39 -1.28 2.51
C THR A 82 15.08 -2.19 1.33
N ALA A 83 16.04 -2.38 0.42
CA ALA A 83 15.91 -3.32 -0.70
C ALA A 83 15.61 -4.76 -0.22
N LYS A 84 16.22 -5.19 0.89
CA LYS A 84 15.96 -6.49 1.50
C LYS A 84 14.50 -6.61 1.99
N GLY A 85 14.00 -5.59 2.68
CA GLY A 85 12.59 -5.55 3.11
C GLY A 85 11.62 -5.53 1.94
N HIS A 86 11.97 -4.82 0.86
CA HIS A 86 11.17 -4.79 -0.36
C HIS A 86 11.10 -6.17 -1.02
N ALA A 87 12.24 -6.85 -1.20
CA ALA A 87 12.28 -8.20 -1.76
C ALA A 87 11.47 -9.18 -0.92
N PHE A 88 11.62 -9.15 0.41
CA PHE A 88 10.86 -9.98 1.34
C PHE A 88 9.35 -9.77 1.22
N LEU A 89 8.88 -8.52 1.30
CA LEU A 89 7.44 -8.25 1.19
C LEU A 89 6.92 -8.61 -0.20
N LYS A 90 7.66 -8.29 -1.27
CA LYS A 90 7.28 -8.62 -2.66
C LYS A 90 7.03 -10.13 -2.80
N GLU A 91 7.93 -10.96 -2.28
CA GLU A 91 7.77 -12.42 -2.28
C GLU A 91 6.50 -12.86 -1.53
N GLN A 92 6.24 -12.30 -0.34
CA GLN A 92 5.05 -12.63 0.45
C GLN A 92 3.74 -12.26 -0.29
N PHE A 93 3.71 -11.12 -0.97
CA PHE A 93 2.56 -10.70 -1.78
C PHE A 93 2.36 -11.59 -3.01
N GLN A 94 3.45 -11.96 -3.70
CA GLN A 94 3.42 -12.84 -4.86
C GLN A 94 2.95 -14.26 -4.49
N ASN A 95 3.49 -14.81 -3.41
CA ASN A 95 3.20 -16.16 -2.94
C ASN A 95 1.91 -16.25 -2.10
N ARG A 96 1.24 -15.12 -1.83
CA ARG A 96 0.00 -15.02 -1.03
C ARG A 96 0.12 -15.64 0.36
N THR A 97 1.29 -15.57 0.98
CA THR A 97 1.56 -16.13 2.31
C THR A 97 1.11 -15.22 3.45
N MET A 98 0.80 -13.96 3.16
CA MET A 98 0.36 -12.98 4.14
C MET A 98 -1.17 -13.01 4.32
N GLU A 99 -1.61 -13.13 5.57
CA GLU A 99 -3.02 -13.02 5.95
C GLU A 99 -3.44 -11.55 5.99
N LYS A 100 -4.54 -11.22 5.32
CA LYS A 100 -5.13 -9.87 5.29
C LYS A 100 -6.58 -9.95 5.73
N LYS A 101 -6.95 -9.17 6.75
CA LYS A 101 -8.32 -9.07 7.27
C LYS A 101 -8.84 -7.66 7.05
N TYR A 102 -10.08 -7.58 6.57
CA TYR A 102 -10.77 -6.31 6.34
C TYR A 102 -12.08 -6.33 7.12
N LEU A 103 -12.33 -5.25 7.84
CA LEU A 103 -13.63 -4.99 8.43
C LEU A 103 -14.43 -4.11 7.46
N ALA A 104 -15.65 -4.52 7.14
CA ALA A 104 -16.52 -3.81 6.23
C ALA A 104 -17.94 -3.73 6.80
N PHE A 105 -18.59 -2.59 6.57
CA PHE A 105 -20.04 -2.46 6.74
C PHE A 105 -20.69 -2.61 5.36
N VAL A 106 -21.66 -3.52 5.26
CA VAL A 106 -22.30 -3.89 3.98
C VAL A 106 -23.78 -3.52 3.99
N HIS A 107 -24.32 -3.25 2.81
CA HIS A 107 -25.75 -2.97 2.62
C HIS A 107 -26.50 -4.24 2.22
N GLY A 108 -27.64 -4.50 2.87
CA GLY A 108 -28.47 -5.69 2.65
C GLY A 108 -28.36 -6.71 3.80
N GLU A 109 -29.03 -7.85 3.63
CA GLU A 109 -29.06 -8.94 4.61
C GLU A 109 -28.22 -10.13 4.10
N LEU A 110 -27.24 -10.54 4.90
CA LEU A 110 -26.48 -11.77 4.66
C LEU A 110 -27.24 -12.94 5.27
N LYS A 111 -27.63 -13.91 4.44
CA LYS A 111 -28.36 -15.11 4.90
C LYS A 111 -27.48 -16.05 5.73
N ASP A 112 -26.22 -16.17 5.35
CA ASP A 112 -25.25 -17.05 5.99
C ASP A 112 -24.25 -16.23 6.82
N GLN A 113 -23.81 -16.77 7.96
CA GLN A 113 -22.79 -16.13 8.81
C GLN A 113 -21.39 -16.11 8.15
N TYR A 114 -21.13 -17.06 7.25
CA TYR A 114 -19.86 -17.22 6.56
C TYR A 114 -20.09 -17.66 5.12
N GLY A 115 -19.22 -17.24 4.20
CA GLY A 115 -19.28 -17.63 2.80
C GLY A 115 -17.97 -17.33 2.08
N ILE A 116 -17.79 -17.91 0.90
CA ILE A 116 -16.62 -17.70 0.04
C ILE A 116 -17.10 -17.15 -1.30
N ILE A 117 -16.59 -15.97 -1.68
CA ILE A 117 -16.76 -15.42 -3.02
C ILE A 117 -15.55 -15.86 -3.86
N ASN A 118 -15.75 -16.82 -4.76
CA ASN A 118 -14.72 -17.29 -5.69
C ASN A 118 -15.18 -17.07 -7.14
N ARG A 119 -14.85 -15.90 -7.69
CA ARG A 119 -15.18 -15.49 -9.07
C ARG A 119 -13.98 -14.79 -9.69
N PRO A 120 -13.72 -14.98 -10.99
CA PRO A 120 -12.68 -14.22 -11.69
C PRO A 120 -13.04 -12.74 -11.75
N MET A 121 -12.01 -11.89 -11.75
CA MET A 121 -12.10 -10.44 -11.98
C MET A 121 -11.55 -10.17 -13.39
N GLY A 122 -12.25 -9.34 -14.16
CA GLY A 122 -11.86 -8.92 -15.51
C GLY A 122 -10.94 -7.72 -15.53
#